data_AF-A0A1V9E0X6-F1
#
_entry.id   AF-A0A1V9E0X6-F1
#
_cell.length_a   1.000
_cell.length_b   1.000
_cell.length_c   1.000
_cell.angle_alpha   90.00
_cell.angle_beta   90.00
_cell.angle_gamma   90.00
#
_symmetry.space_group_name_H-M   'P 1'
#
loop_
_entity.id
_entity.type
_entity.pdbx_description
1 polymer ?
#
loop_
_entity_poly.entity_id
_entity_poly.type
_entity_poly.pdbx_seq_one_letter_code
_entity_poly.pdbx_strand_id
1 'polypeptide(L)'
;MKRIILFSTVLCLLALSFAGCKKEEISPTHAVQTENELKALIEKNRVQRIYPLPLKAGFPNQFPASQGTAWSFSNGFIYMHYNGSIPAYNLDYLVYYAIQSVAIDNGTSEPSLILYMDIP
;
A
#
# COMPACT_ATOMS: atom_id res chain seq x y z
N MET A 1 29.15 -19.13 -49.63
CA MET A 1 29.61 -19.11 -48.21
C MET A 1 29.71 -17.71 -47.58
N LYS A 2 29.98 -16.62 -48.32
CA LYS A 2 30.08 -15.25 -47.75
C LYS A 2 28.79 -14.64 -47.18
N ARG A 3 27.59 -15.09 -47.61
CA ARG A 3 26.30 -14.52 -47.18
C ARG A 3 25.82 -14.98 -45.79
N ILE A 4 26.27 -16.15 -45.32
CA ILE A 4 25.83 -16.73 -44.04
C ILE A 4 26.49 -16.01 -42.86
N ILE A 5 27.72 -15.54 -43.05
CA ILE A 5 28.51 -14.84 -42.01
C ILE A 5 27.93 -13.45 -41.71
N LEU A 6 27.35 -12.77 -42.70
CA LEU A 6 26.71 -11.46 -42.53
C LEU A 6 25.42 -11.51 -41.69
N PHE A 7 24.62 -12.56 -41.83
CA PHE A 7 23.37 -12.69 -41.05
C PHE A 7 23.65 -12.96 -39.56
N SER A 8 24.67 -13.75 -39.23
CA SER A 8 25.04 -14.01 -37.82
C SER A 8 25.61 -12.78 -37.10
N THR A 9 26.34 -11.92 -37.80
CA THR A 9 26.92 -10.71 -37.20
C THR A 9 25.86 -9.66 -36.89
N VAL A 10 24.88 -9.48 -37.78
CA VAL A 10 23.76 -8.54 -37.55
C VAL A 10 22.84 -9.01 -36.41
N LEU A 11 22.58 -10.32 -36.31
CA LEU A 11 21.74 -10.87 -35.24
C LEU A 11 22.39 -10.73 -33.85
N CYS A 12 23.72 -10.88 -33.78
CA CYS A 12 24.48 -10.74 -32.54
C CYS A 12 24.53 -9.27 -32.06
N LEU A 13 24.60 -8.31 -32.98
CA LEU A 13 24.52 -6.87 -32.68
C LEU A 13 23.13 -6.45 -32.14
N LEU A 14 22.05 -7.03 -32.66
CA LEU A 14 20.68 -6.77 -32.19
C LEU A 14 20.42 -7.35 -30.79
N ALA A 15 21.00 -8.50 -30.45
CA ALA A 15 20.86 -9.11 -29.12
C ALA A 15 21.54 -8.27 -28.01
N LEU A 16 22.66 -7.60 -28.33
CA LEU A 16 23.38 -6.74 -27.40
C LEU A 16 22.64 -5.43 -27.08
N SER A 17 21.79 -4.93 -27.99
CA SER A 17 20.97 -3.73 -27.75
C SER A 17 19.81 -3.96 -26.77
N PHE A 18 19.34 -5.19 -26.58
CA PHE A 18 18.27 -5.49 -25.60
C PHE A 18 18.79 -5.85 -24.20
N ALA A 19 20.09 -6.15 -24.05
CA ALA A 19 20.69 -6.46 -22.75
C ALA A 19 20.98 -5.22 -21.89
N GLY A 20 20.90 -4.02 -22.46
CA GLY A 20 21.28 -2.76 -21.82
C GLY A 20 20.16 -2.00 -21.11
N CYS A 21 18.89 -2.43 -21.21
CA CYS A 21 17.79 -1.81 -20.48
C CYS A 21 17.86 -2.21 -19.00
N LYS A 22 18.79 -1.60 -18.26
CA LYS A 22 18.74 -1.61 -16.80
C LYS A 22 17.56 -0.74 -16.40
N LYS A 23 16.50 -1.37 -15.90
CA LYS A 23 15.41 -0.65 -15.24
C LYS A 23 16.07 0.18 -14.13
N GLU A 24 16.01 1.49 -14.24
CA GLU A 24 16.54 2.39 -13.23
C GLU A 24 15.82 2.07 -11.92
N GLU A 25 16.58 1.58 -10.93
CA GLU A 25 16.03 1.15 -9.65
C GLU A 25 15.82 2.39 -8.80
N ILE A 26 14.67 3.06 -9.02
CA ILE A 26 14.29 4.24 -8.24
C ILE A 26 14.12 3.79 -6.79
N SER A 27 14.86 4.41 -5.88
CA SER A 27 14.73 4.12 -4.45
C SER A 27 13.29 4.39 -3.99
N PRO A 28 12.70 3.50 -3.17
CA PRO A 28 11.34 3.69 -2.67
C PRO A 28 11.20 5.03 -1.96
N THR A 29 10.08 5.72 -2.20
CA THR A 29 9.71 6.91 -1.41
C THR A 29 9.39 6.50 0.03
N HIS A 30 9.39 7.46 0.95
CA HIS A 30 8.99 7.23 2.34
C HIS A 30 7.59 6.58 2.43
N ALA A 31 6.59 7.13 1.72
CA ALA A 31 5.27 6.52 1.61
C ALA A 31 5.27 5.04 1.19
N VAL A 32 6.13 4.64 0.23
CA VAL A 32 6.24 3.24 -0.22
C VAL A 32 6.93 2.36 0.84
N GLN A 33 7.88 2.91 1.60
CA GLN A 33 8.47 2.20 2.74
C GLN A 33 7.41 1.95 3.82
N THR A 34 6.65 2.99 4.19
CA THR A 34 5.52 2.88 5.13
C THR A 34 4.46 1.89 4.65
N GLU A 35 4.14 1.87 3.35
CA GLU A 35 3.25 0.87 2.76
C GLU A 35 3.72 -0.56 3.03
N ASN A 36 5.01 -0.84 2.80
CA ASN A 36 5.58 -2.17 3.02
C ASN A 36 5.57 -2.56 4.50
N GLU A 37 5.87 -1.62 5.40
CA GLU A 37 5.80 -1.83 6.85
C GLU A 37 4.37 -2.16 7.31
N LEU A 38 3.38 -1.39 6.85
CA LEU A 38 1.99 -1.62 7.19
C LEU A 38 1.49 -2.96 6.65
N LYS A 39 1.86 -3.34 5.42
CA LYS A 39 1.53 -4.66 4.85
C LYS A 39 2.05 -5.79 5.72
N ALA A 40 3.32 -5.74 6.13
CA ALA A 40 3.92 -6.74 6.99
C ALA A 40 3.23 -6.81 8.37
N LEU A 41 2.86 -5.65 8.91
CA LEU A 41 2.17 -5.55 10.20
C LEU A 41 0.73 -6.10 10.14
N ILE A 42 0.00 -5.82 9.06
CA ILE A 42 -1.34 -6.36 8.82
C ILE A 42 -1.31 -7.87 8.74
N GLU A 43 -0.39 -8.44 7.96
CA GLU A 43 -0.22 -9.88 7.80
C GLU A 43 0.12 -10.55 9.14
N LYS A 44 1.14 -10.00 9.84
CA LYS A 44 1.61 -10.53 11.12
C LYS A 44 0.50 -10.59 12.19
N ASN A 45 -0.37 -9.59 12.22
CA ASN A 45 -1.39 -9.46 13.27
C ASN A 45 -2.79 -9.90 12.80
N ARG A 46 -2.92 -10.42 11.57
CA ARG A 46 -4.20 -10.84 10.97
C ARG A 46 -5.25 -9.74 11.07
N VAL A 47 -4.85 -8.50 10.82
CA VAL A 47 -5.76 -7.35 10.85
C VAL A 47 -6.82 -7.53 9.77
N GLN A 48 -8.09 -7.46 10.16
CA GLN A 48 -9.21 -7.59 9.22
C GLN A 48 -9.78 -6.24 8.82
N ARG A 49 -9.55 -5.20 9.65
CA ARG A 49 -10.16 -3.88 9.50
C ARG A 49 -9.12 -2.78 9.61
N ILE A 50 -9.23 -1.78 8.74
CA ILE A 50 -8.40 -0.57 8.78
C ILE A 50 -9.30 0.65 8.85
N TYR A 51 -9.06 1.51 9.83
CA TYR A 51 -9.80 2.75 10.00
C TYR A 51 -8.87 3.96 9.91
N PRO A 52 -9.20 4.98 9.11
CA PRO A 52 -8.53 6.25 9.15
C PRO A 52 -9.11 7.08 10.30
N LEU A 53 -8.25 7.73 11.08
CA LEU A 53 -8.67 8.67 12.11
C LEU A 53 -7.88 9.96 11.95
N PRO A 54 -8.53 11.13 11.78
CA PRO A 54 -7.83 12.40 11.82
C PRO A 54 -7.14 12.59 13.17
N LEU A 55 -5.90 13.07 13.19
CA LEU A 55 -5.09 13.18 14.42
C LEU A 55 -5.78 13.96 15.56
N LYS A 56 -6.60 14.96 15.19
CA LYS A 56 -7.34 15.82 16.14
C LYS A 56 -8.77 15.33 16.43
N ALA A 57 -9.20 14.23 15.81
CA ALA A 57 -10.52 13.65 16.08
C ALA A 57 -10.49 12.85 17.39
N GLY A 58 -11.60 12.88 18.13
CA GLY A 58 -11.79 11.99 19.26
C GLY A 58 -11.84 10.53 18.80
N PHE A 59 -11.32 9.62 19.62
CA PHE A 59 -11.42 8.19 19.33
C PHE A 59 -12.89 7.76 19.44
N PRO A 60 -13.48 7.12 18.41
CA PRO A 60 -14.88 6.71 18.46
C PRO A 60 -15.14 5.67 19.56
N ASN A 61 -16.31 5.74 20.19
CA ASN A 61 -16.74 4.70 21.15
C ASN A 61 -16.99 3.34 20.45
N GLN A 62 -17.44 3.38 19.20
CA GLN A 62 -17.67 2.20 18.36
C GLN A 62 -17.37 2.54 16.91
N PHE A 63 -16.89 1.55 16.15
CA PHE A 63 -16.66 1.66 14.72
C PHE A 63 -17.78 0.98 13.92
N PRO A 64 -18.16 1.52 12.74
CA PRO A 64 -19.19 0.89 11.93
C PRO A 64 -18.75 -0.46 11.35
N ALA A 65 -19.57 -1.51 11.51
CA ALA A 65 -19.28 -2.85 11.01
C ALA A 65 -19.10 -2.91 9.49
N SER A 66 -19.71 -1.98 8.76
CA SER A 66 -19.64 -1.87 7.30
C SER A 66 -18.38 -1.18 6.78
N GLN A 67 -17.54 -0.63 7.65
CA GLN A 67 -16.38 0.18 7.26
C GLN A 67 -15.06 -0.55 7.53
N GLY A 68 -14.03 -0.16 6.77
CA GLY A 68 -12.65 -0.61 6.98
C GLY A 68 -12.37 -2.07 6.60
N THR A 69 -13.36 -2.82 6.10
CA THR A 69 -13.23 -4.23 5.72
C THR A 69 -12.63 -4.45 4.33
N ALA A 70 -12.68 -3.43 3.47
CA ALA A 70 -12.09 -3.46 2.14
C ALA A 70 -11.10 -2.32 2.01
N TRP A 71 -9.85 -2.67 1.69
CA TRP A 71 -8.75 -1.74 1.54
C TRP A 71 -7.71 -2.29 0.57
N SER A 72 -6.91 -1.40 -0.01
CA SER A 72 -5.80 -1.75 -0.88
C SER A 72 -4.70 -0.69 -0.78
N PHE A 73 -3.47 -1.09 -1.10
CA PHE A 73 -2.35 -0.18 -1.21
C PHE A 73 -1.94 0.02 -2.67
N SER A 74 -1.56 1.24 -3.03
CA SER A 74 -0.94 1.52 -4.32
C SER A 74 -0.07 2.77 -4.24
N ASN A 75 1.20 2.65 -4.62
CA ASN A 75 2.13 3.77 -4.78
C ASN A 75 2.23 4.70 -3.55
N GLY A 76 2.27 4.15 -2.35
CA GLY A 76 2.35 4.95 -1.11
C GLY A 76 1.00 5.53 -0.65
N PHE A 77 -0.11 5.10 -1.27
CA PHE A 77 -1.46 5.41 -0.80
C PHE A 77 -2.14 4.17 -0.25
N ILE A 78 -3.01 4.37 0.73
CA ILE A 78 -4.01 3.39 1.15
C ILE A 78 -5.41 3.84 0.72
N TYR A 79 -6.13 2.96 0.06
CA TYR A 79 -7.51 3.13 -0.36
C TYR A 79 -8.37 2.28 0.57
N MET A 80 -9.48 2.80 1.06
CA MET A 80 -10.32 2.06 2.01
C MET A 80 -11.78 2.44 1.91
N HIS A 81 -12.66 1.45 2.05
CA HIS A 81 -14.09 1.68 2.12
C HIS A 81 -14.46 2.33 3.46
N TYR A 82 -14.74 3.63 3.43
CA TYR A 82 -15.03 4.43 4.62
C TYR A 82 -16.08 5.50 4.29
N ASN A 83 -17.06 5.68 5.17
CA ASN A 83 -18.18 6.63 4.99
C ASN A 83 -18.87 6.56 3.60
N GLY A 84 -19.10 5.35 3.08
CA GLY A 84 -19.80 5.15 1.80
C GLY A 84 -18.99 5.52 0.54
N SER A 85 -17.68 5.76 0.68
CA SER A 85 -16.77 6.08 -0.43
C SER A 85 -15.46 5.27 -0.30
N ILE A 86 -14.57 5.41 -1.30
CA ILE A 86 -13.23 4.81 -1.31
C ILE A 86 -12.18 5.93 -1.32
N PRO A 87 -12.01 6.68 -0.22
CA PRO A 87 -10.96 7.68 -0.11
C PRO A 87 -9.56 7.07 -0.29
N ALA A 88 -8.67 7.87 -0.84
CA ALA A 88 -7.24 7.61 -0.91
C ALA A 88 -6.52 8.44 0.15
N TYR A 89 -5.69 7.81 0.97
CA TYR A 89 -4.87 8.47 1.98
C TYR A 89 -3.40 8.32 1.62
N ASN A 90 -2.69 9.43 1.42
CA ASN A 90 -1.25 9.41 1.22
C ASN A 90 -0.56 9.05 2.55
N LEU A 91 0.26 8.01 2.55
CA LEU A 91 0.97 7.54 3.74
C LEU A 91 2.07 8.49 4.20
N ASP A 92 2.47 9.48 3.40
CA ASP A 92 3.34 10.57 3.88
C ASP A 92 2.67 11.42 4.98
N TYR A 93 1.33 11.43 5.05
CA TYR A 93 0.58 12.11 6.11
C TYR A 93 0.24 11.20 7.30
N LEU A 94 0.73 9.96 7.32
CA LEU A 94 0.57 9.06 8.46
C LEU A 94 1.49 9.52 9.60
N VAL A 95 0.89 9.95 10.71
CA VAL A 95 1.66 10.40 11.89
C VAL A 95 1.99 9.23 12.80
N TYR A 96 1.02 8.34 13.01
CA TYR A 96 1.15 7.17 13.87
C TYR A 96 0.11 6.10 13.50
N TYR A 97 0.37 4.84 13.85
CA TYR A 97 -0.57 3.74 13.68
C TYR A 97 -0.62 2.86 14.93
N ALA A 98 -1.77 2.23 15.17
CA ALA A 98 -1.94 1.28 16.27
C ALA A 98 -2.80 0.09 15.88
N ILE A 99 -2.44 -1.10 16.35
CA ILE A 99 -3.33 -2.27 16.30
C ILE A 99 -4.05 -2.36 17.63
N GLN A 100 -5.38 -2.31 17.59
CA GLN A 100 -6.21 -2.33 18.78
C GLN A 100 -7.45 -3.20 18.55
N SER A 101 -7.92 -3.85 19.61
CA SER A 101 -9.25 -4.46 19.61
C SER A 101 -10.25 -3.33 19.83
N VAL A 102 -11.00 -2.99 18.77
CA VAL A 102 -12.00 -1.92 18.83
C VAL A 102 -13.41 -2.49 18.89
N ALA A 103 -14.28 -1.84 19.64
CA ALA A 103 -15.70 -2.19 19.64
C ALA A 103 -16.32 -1.85 18.29
N ILE A 104 -17.04 -2.81 17.71
CA ILE A 104 -17.78 -2.66 16.45
C ILE A 104 -19.27 -2.56 16.80
N ASP A 105 -20.02 -1.74 16.06
CA ASP A 105 -21.45 -1.47 16.30
C ASP A 105 -22.39 -2.69 16.16
N ASN A 106 -21.87 -3.83 15.70
CA ASN A 106 -22.55 -5.12 15.71
C ASN A 106 -22.29 -5.94 16.99
N GLY A 107 -21.57 -5.38 17.97
CA GLY A 107 -21.23 -6.01 19.25
C GLY A 107 -19.97 -6.88 19.23
N THR A 108 -19.24 -6.98 18.11
CA THR A 108 -17.97 -7.72 18.05
C THR A 108 -16.78 -6.83 18.43
N SER A 109 -15.64 -7.46 18.68
CA SER A 109 -14.36 -6.77 18.83
C SER A 109 -13.30 -7.54 18.08
N GLU A 110 -12.63 -6.86 17.16
CA GLU A 110 -11.66 -7.46 16.24
C GLU A 110 -10.38 -6.63 16.20
N PRO A 111 -9.19 -7.27 16.08
CA PRO A 111 -7.95 -6.57 15.83
C PRO A 111 -8.07 -5.69 14.58
N SER A 112 -7.99 -4.38 14.79
CA SER A 112 -8.12 -3.37 13.77
C SER A 112 -6.89 -2.47 13.76
N LEU A 113 -6.44 -2.07 12.57
CA LEU A 113 -5.40 -1.08 12.40
C LEU A 113 -6.02 0.31 12.34
N ILE A 114 -5.64 1.17 13.27
CA ILE A 114 -6.04 2.57 13.31
C ILE A 114 -4.89 3.40 12.74
N LEU A 115 -5.18 4.16 11.69
CA LEU A 115 -4.23 5.05 11.03
C LEU A 115 -4.52 6.50 11.45
N TYR A 116 -3.62 7.11 12.21
CA TYR A 116 -3.75 8.50 12.64
C TYR A 116 -3.12 9.40 11.58
N MET A 117 -3.98 10.08 10.82
CA MET A 117 -3.60 10.87 9.65
C MET A 117 -3.64 12.37 9.96
N ASP A 118 -2.62 13.12 9.53
CA ASP A 118 -2.65 14.58 9.48
C ASP A 118 -3.26 15.04 8.15
N ILE A 119 -4.59 15.01 8.08
CA ILE A 119 -5.33 15.34 6.86
C ILE A 119 -5.39 16.88 6.73
N PRO A 120 -4.93 17.48 5.63
CA PRO A 120 -5.01 18.91 5.38
C PRO A 120 -6.45 19.42 5.17
#